data_AF-A0A142JHM3-F1
#
_entry.id   AF-A0A142JHM3-F1
#
_cell.length_a   1.000
_cell.length_b   1.000
_cell.length_c   1.000
_cell.angle_alpha   90.00
_cell.angle_beta   90.00
_cell.angle_gamma   90.00
#
_symmetry.space_group_name_H-M   'P 1'
#
loop_
_entity.id
_entity.type
_entity.pdbx_description
1 polymer ?
#
loop_
_entity_poly.entity_id
_entity_poly.type
_entity_poly.pdbx_seq_one_letter_code
_entity_poly.pdbx_strand_id
1 'polypeptide(L)'
;MFVCGNQACGASWQPDEVQIRDEGQGLIFRCPQCGARNHVVARTARDGSTSYRQVPASAAPQAAAKRPAGARPKAPGKGPGQGRAKSASR
;
A
#
# COMPACT_ATOMS: atom_id res chain seq x y z
N MET A 1 11.96 10.05 -17.54
CA MET A 1 10.75 10.13 -18.37
C MET A 1 9.66 9.25 -17.80
N PHE A 2 8.46 9.79 -17.66
CA PHE A 2 7.27 9.14 -17.14
C PHE A 2 6.16 9.18 -18.18
N VAL A 3 5.32 8.16 -18.23
CA VAL A 3 4.22 8.06 -19.19
C VAL A 3 2.91 7.90 -18.43
N CYS A 4 1.88 8.64 -18.83
CA CYS A 4 0.57 8.49 -18.23
C CYS A 4 -0.01 7.09 -18.55
N GLY A 5 -0.31 6.31 -17.51
CA GLY A 5 -0.93 4.99 -17.65
C GLY A 5 -2.40 5.01 -18.05
N ASN A 6 -3.02 6.19 -18.16
CA ASN A 6 -4.36 6.32 -18.72
C ASN A 6 -4.28 6.20 -20.25
N GLN A 7 -4.90 5.15 -20.80
CA GLN A 7 -4.88 4.86 -22.24
C GLN A 7 -5.41 6.01 -23.09
N ALA A 8 -6.38 6.77 -22.59
CA ALA A 8 -6.93 7.92 -23.30
C ALA A 8 -5.99 9.14 -23.34
N CYS A 9 -5.00 9.21 -22.43
CA CYS A 9 -4.08 10.34 -22.32
C CYS A 9 -2.73 10.05 -22.99
N GLY A 10 -2.06 8.96 -22.61
CA GLY A 10 -0.76 8.56 -23.20
C GLY A 10 0.37 9.59 -23.12
N ALA A 11 0.20 10.70 -22.40
CA ALA A 11 1.17 11.80 -22.36
C ALA A 11 2.48 11.40 -21.68
N SER A 12 3.58 11.97 -22.15
CA SER A 12 4.94 11.77 -21.61
C SER A 12 5.39 13.02 -20.86
N TRP A 13 6.09 12.82 -19.73
CA TRP A 13 6.53 13.89 -18.84
C TRP A 13 7.97 13.69 -18.37
N GLN A 14 8.70 14.78 -18.15
CA GLN A 14 9.95 14.75 -17.39
C GLN A 14 9.68 14.72 -15.88
N PRO A 15 10.62 14.19 -15.08
CA PRO A 15 10.46 14.16 -13.63
C PRO A 15 10.24 15.53 -12.98
N ASP A 16 10.86 16.57 -13.52
CA ASP A 16 10.75 17.95 -13.04
C ASP A 16 9.43 18.64 -13.44
N GLU A 17 8.69 18.09 -14.42
CA GLU A 17 7.41 18.63 -14.87
C GLU A 17 6.21 18.10 -14.06
N VAL A 18 6.41 17.06 -13.26
CA VAL A 18 5.34 16.40 -12.51
C VAL A 18 5.59 16.47 -11.01
N GLN A 19 4.50 16.62 -10.26
CA GLN A 19 4.59 16.61 -8.81
C GLN A 19 4.48 15.18 -8.30
N ILE A 20 5.56 14.69 -7.69
CA ILE A 20 5.61 13.39 -7.01
C ILE A 20 5.33 13.61 -5.53
N ARG A 21 4.33 12.91 -4.98
CA ARG A 21 3.95 12.97 -3.56
C ARG A 21 3.64 11.59 -3.02
N ASP A 22 3.93 11.37 -1.74
CA ASP A 22 3.42 10.20 -1.04
C ASP A 22 1.95 10.45 -0.68
N GLU A 23 1.04 9.62 -1.21
CA GLU A 23 -0.40 9.70 -0.92
C GLU A 23 -0.87 8.53 -0.04
N GLY A 24 0.02 7.95 0.78
CA GLY A 24 -0.28 6.82 1.67
C GLY A 24 -0.30 5.44 0.98
N GLN A 25 -0.14 5.40 -0.34
CA GLN A 25 0.01 4.17 -1.14
C GLN A 25 1.40 4.06 -1.78
N GLY A 26 2.35 4.84 -1.27
CA GLY A 26 3.64 5.09 -1.89
C GLY A 26 3.65 6.37 -2.72
N LEU A 27 4.76 6.58 -3.42
CA LEU A 27 4.99 7.77 -4.23
C LEU A 27 4.13 7.70 -5.50
N ILE A 28 3.27 8.69 -5.66
CA ILE A 28 2.38 8.88 -6.80
C ILE A 28 2.78 10.16 -7.50
N PHE A 29 2.85 10.13 -8.83
CA PHE A 29 2.80 11.35 -9.63
C PHE A 29 1.42 11.48 -10.27
N ARG A 30 0.88 12.70 -10.25
CA ARG A 30 -0.40 13.03 -10.90
C ARG A 30 -0.12 13.62 -12.27
N CYS A 31 -0.78 13.08 -13.29
CA CYS A 31 -0.68 13.62 -14.64
C CYS A 31 -1.36 15.00 -14.69
N PRO A 32 -0.67 16.08 -15.10
CA PRO A 32 -1.26 17.42 -15.16
C PRO A 32 -2.31 17.57 -16.27
N GLN A 33 -2.33 16.67 -17.27
CA GLN A 33 -3.32 16.71 -18.36
C GLN A 33 -4.65 16.07 -18.00
N CYS A 34 -4.64 14.90 -17.34
CA CYS A 34 -5.88 14.15 -17.07
C CYS A 34 -6.10 13.82 -15.58
N GLY A 35 -5.19 14.20 -14.69
CA GLY A 35 -5.28 13.92 -13.25
C GLY A 35 -5.01 12.46 -12.85
N ALA A 36 -4.69 11.58 -13.81
CA ALA A 36 -4.44 10.17 -13.52
C ALA A 36 -3.25 9.96 -12.57
N ARG A 37 -3.42 9.02 -11.63
CA ARG A 37 -2.43 8.66 -10.61
C ARG A 37 -1.51 7.57 -11.14
N ASN A 38 -0.22 7.83 -11.11
CA ASN A 38 0.80 6.93 -11.63
C ASN A 38 1.83 6.62 -10.55
N HIS A 39 2.14 5.34 -10.34
CA HIS A 39 3.01 4.90 -9.26
C HIS A 39 4.48 5.05 -9.65
N VAL A 40 5.27 5.58 -8.72
CA VAL A 40 6.73 5.72 -8.85
C VAL A 40 7.42 5.19 -7.60
N VAL A 41 8.70 4.87 -7.76
CA VAL A 41 9.59 4.50 -6.66
C VAL A 41 10.77 5.43 -6.63
N ALA A 42 11.16 5.86 -5.44
CA ALA A 42 12.44 6.51 -5.22
C ALA A 42 13.53 5.44 -5.07
N ARG A 43 14.65 5.62 -5.75
CA ARG A 43 15.88 4.86 -5.57
C ARG A 43 17.00 5.82 -5.24
N THR A 44 17.61 5.63 -4.08
CA THR A 44 18.82 6.32 -3.68
C THR A 44 20.02 5.62 -4.32
N ALA A 45 20.80 6.36 -5.10
CA ALA A 45 22.07 5.91 -5.64
C ALA A 45 23.13 5.83 -4.54
N ARG A 46 24.24 5.13 -4.79
CA ARG A 46 25.38 5.09 -3.84
C ARG A 46 25.97 6.47 -3.59
N ASP A 47 25.87 7.36 -4.56
CA ASP A 47 26.33 8.74 -4.50
C ASP A 47 25.39 9.66 -3.68
N GLY A 48 24.30 9.10 -3.11
CA GLY A 48 23.32 9.84 -2.32
C GLY A 48 22.22 10.52 -3.16
N SER A 49 22.33 10.51 -4.48
CA SER A 49 21.31 11.08 -5.37
C SER A 49 20.01 10.26 -5.33
N THR A 50 18.86 10.93 -5.18
CA THR A 50 17.55 10.28 -5.26
C THR A 50 17.02 10.34 -6.68
N SER A 51 16.74 9.19 -7.29
CA SER A 51 16.15 9.06 -8.62
C SER A 51 14.75 8.45 -8.53
N TYR A 52 13.83 8.93 -9.36
CA TYR A 52 12.46 8.42 -9.39
C TYR A 52 12.22 7.59 -10.65
N ARG A 53 11.61 6.41 -10.49
CA ARG A 53 11.28 5.50 -11.59
C ARG A 53 9.81 5.11 -11.55
N GLN A 54 9.12 5.21 -12.68
CA GLN A 54 7.74 4.73 -12.80
C GLN A 54 7.70 3.20 -12.77
N VAL A 55 6.70 2.68 -12.08
CA VAL A 55 6.44 1.25 -11.96
C VAL A 55 4.98 0.95 -12.29
N PRO A 56 4.68 -0.21 -12.90
CA PRO A 56 3.30 -0.63 -13.06
C PRO A 56 2.66 -0.81 -11.69
N ALA A 57 1.34 -0.63 -11.59
CA ALA A 57 0.61 -0.76 -10.32
C ALA A 57 0.86 -2.10 -9.62
N SER A 58 1.07 -3.18 -10.39
CA SER A 58 1.41 -4.51 -9.89
C SER A 58 2.80 -4.62 -9.25
N ALA A 59 3.73 -3.72 -9.61
CA ALA A 59 5.09 -3.68 -9.11
C ALA A 59 5.36 -2.45 -8.22
N ALA A 60 4.35 -1.62 -7.96
CA ALA A 60 4.43 -0.60 -6.93
C ALA A 60 4.78 -1.31 -5.62
N PRO A 61 5.86 -0.89 -4.93
CA PRO A 61 6.20 -1.45 -3.65
C PRO A 61 4.99 -1.23 -2.78
N GLN A 62 4.33 -2.33 -2.44
CA GLN A 62 3.22 -2.34 -1.51
C GLN A 62 3.79 -1.89 -0.17
N ALA A 63 3.91 -0.58 0.05
CA ALA A 63 4.35 -0.01 1.31
C ALA A 63 3.39 -0.36 2.47
N ALA A 64 2.30 -1.09 2.17
CA ALA A 64 1.38 -1.69 3.13
C ALA A 64 1.24 -3.23 3.00
N ALA A 65 2.23 -3.96 2.48
CA ALA A 65 2.37 -5.40 2.78
C ALA A 65 3.16 -5.61 4.09
N LYS A 66 3.04 -4.70 5.06
CA LYS A 66 3.09 -5.08 6.48
C LYS A 66 1.75 -5.74 6.84
N ARG A 67 1.53 -6.95 6.33
CA ARG A 67 0.74 -7.96 7.01
C ARG A 67 1.62 -9.20 7.04
N PRO A 68 2.16 -9.63 8.19
CA PRO A 68 2.61 -11.01 8.28
C PRO A 68 1.41 -11.88 7.88
N ALA A 69 1.59 -12.68 6.84
CA ALA A 69 0.72 -13.79 6.53
C ALA A 69 0.63 -14.65 7.81
N GLY A 70 -0.49 -14.56 8.53
CA GLY A 70 -0.63 -15.24 9.82
C GLY A 70 -1.82 -14.86 10.69
N ALA A 71 -2.55 -13.77 10.42
CA ALA A 71 -3.82 -13.53 11.10
C ALA A 71 -4.97 -14.26 10.39
N ARG A 72 -5.13 -15.56 10.71
CA ARG A 72 -6.31 -16.36 10.35
C ARG A 72 -7.55 -15.71 10.96
N PRO A 73 -8.58 -15.32 10.19
CA PRO A 73 -9.80 -14.79 10.77
C PRO A 73 -10.80 -15.91 11.09
N LYS A 74 -11.52 -15.66 12.19
CA LYS A 74 -12.87 -16.12 12.60
C LYS A 74 -12.95 -16.97 13.88
N ALA A 75 -13.35 -16.23 14.92
CA ALA A 75 -14.06 -16.54 16.17
C ALA A 75 -15.31 -17.45 15.99
N PRO A 76 -16.13 -17.85 17.01
CA PRO A 76 -16.27 -17.30 18.37
C PRO A 76 -16.36 -18.35 19.50
N GLY A 77 -16.47 -17.84 20.73
CA GLY A 77 -16.32 -18.61 21.96
C GLY A 77 -17.42 -19.61 22.28
N LYS A 78 -17.08 -20.46 23.25
CA LYS A 78 -18.03 -21.09 24.17
C LYS A 78 -17.30 -21.33 25.49
N GLY A 79 -17.27 -20.28 26.31
CA GLY A 79 -17.27 -20.51 27.75
C GLY A 79 -18.56 -21.24 28.13
N PRO A 80 -18.52 -22.02 29.19
CA PRO A 80 -19.35 -21.61 30.31
C PRO A 80 -18.50 -21.52 31.57
N GLY A 81 -18.45 -20.32 32.13
CA GLY A 81 -18.24 -20.18 33.56
C GLY A 81 -19.50 -20.58 34.33
N GLN A 82 -19.31 -20.67 35.65
CA GLN A 82 -20.28 -20.96 36.72
C GLN A 82 -20.43 -22.48 36.98
N GLY A 83 -19.88 -23.06 38.04
CA GLY A 83 -19.78 -22.58 39.41
C GLY A 83 -21.04 -22.96 40.18
N ARG A 84 -21.01 -24.07 40.93
CA ARG A 84 -21.76 -24.23 42.18
C ARG A 84 -21.25 -25.44 42.97
N ALA A 85 -20.64 -25.17 44.12
CA ALA A 85 -20.57 -26.12 45.22
C ALA A 85 -21.97 -26.31 45.82
N LYS A 86 -22.34 -27.55 46.19
CA LYS A 86 -23.22 -27.83 47.33
C LYS A 86 -23.17 -29.30 47.73
N SER A 87 -22.92 -29.49 49.01
CA SER A 87 -22.89 -30.72 49.80
C SER A 87 -24.28 -31.33 50.05
N ALA A 88 -24.28 -32.59 50.53
CA ALA A 88 -25.36 -33.35 51.23
C ALA A 88 -26.48 -33.93 50.32
N SER A 89 -27.02 -35.14 50.48
CA SER A 89 -27.09 -36.06 51.63
C SER A 89 -27.21 -37.53 51.16
N ARG A 90 -26.70 -38.48 51.97
CA ARG A 90 -27.33 -39.78 52.17
C ARG A 90 -27.09 -40.24 53.60
#